data_AF-A0A535LXD9-F1
#
_entry.id   AF-A0A535LXD9-F1
#
_cell.length_a   1.000
_cell.length_b   1.000
_cell.length_c   1.000
_cell.angle_alpha   90.00
_cell.angle_beta   90.00
_cell.angle_gamma   90.00
#
_symmetry.space_group_name_H-M   'P 1'
#
loop_
_entity.id
_entity.type
_entity.pdbx_description
1 polymer ?
#
loop_
_entity_poly.entity_id
_entity_poly.type
_entity_poly.pdbx_seq_one_letter_code
_entity_poly.pdbx_strand_id
1 'polypeptide(L)' 'ILACPKCHTKLEMKEPDHLRCPQCKVLYPIVDTIPVLLIEEGKPEAAA' A
#
# COMPACT_ATOMS: atom_id res chain seq x y z
N ILE A 1 14.02 -2.49 -0.43
CA ILE A 1 13.13 -1.39 -0.89
C ILE A 1 11.70 -1.91 -0.79
N LEU A 2 10.79 -1.19 -0.14
CA LEU A 2 9.36 -1.51 -0.14
C LEU A 2 8.77 -1.13 -1.51
N ALA A 3 8.21 -2.12 -2.19
CA ALA A 3 7.67 -1.98 -3.54
C ALA A 3 6.29 -2.62 -3.64
N CYS A 4 5.46 -2.09 -4.52
CA CYS A 4 4.13 -2.62 -4.77
C CYS A 4 4.22 -4.06 -5.33
N PRO A 5 3.51 -5.05 -4.78
CA PRO A 5 3.53 -6.44 -5.27
C PRO A 5 2.96 -6.61 -6.69
N LYS A 6 2.16 -5.64 -7.17
CA LYS A 6 1.52 -5.70 -8.49
C LYS A 6 2.35 -5.05 -9.60
N CYS A 7 2.98 -3.92 -9.32
CA CYS A 7 3.64 -3.10 -10.34
C CYS A 7 5.11 -2.79 -10.06
N HIS A 8 5.61 -3.23 -8.90
CA HIS A 8 7.00 -3.09 -8.44
C HIS A 8 7.51 -1.64 -8.31
N THR A 9 6.61 -0.66 -8.41
CA THR A 9 6.90 0.75 -8.12
C THR A 9 7.13 0.95 -6.63
N LYS A 10 7.98 1.91 -6.28
CA LYS A 10 8.24 2.30 -4.89
C LYS A 10 6.94 2.71 -4.17
N LEU A 11 6.76 2.23 -2.95
CA LEU A 11 5.65 2.64 -2.08
C LEU A 11 6.01 3.93 -1.33
N GLU A 12 5.00 4.75 -1.07
CA GLU A 12 5.07 5.99 -0.31
C GLU A 12 4.29 5.82 1.00
N MET A 13 4.79 6.38 2.10
CA MET A 13 4.05 6.37 3.36
C MET A 13 2.96 7.44 3.29
N LYS A 14 1.70 7.04 3.43
CA LYS A 14 0.55 7.97 3.40
C LYS A 14 0.12 8.36 4.81
N GLU A 15 0.05 7.34 5.67
CA GLU A 15 -0.31 7.43 7.08
C GLU A 15 0.62 6.51 7.87
N PRO A 16 0.76 6.68 9.20
CA PRO A 16 1.55 5.79 10.03
C PRO A 16 1.20 4.30 9.86
N ASP A 17 -0.06 4.02 9.50
CA ASP A 17 -0.58 2.66 9.33
C ASP A 17 -0.87 2.28 7.86
N HIS A 18 -0.50 3.11 6.87
CA HIS A 18 -0.78 2.82 5.46
C HIS A 18 0.34 3.19 4.50
N LEU A 19 0.63 2.25 3.59
CA LEU A 19 1.52 2.45 2.44
C LEU A 19 0.73 2.64 1.16
N ARG A 20 0.99 3.74 0.46
CA ARG A 20 0.39 4.08 -0.83
C ARG A 20 1.26 3.64 -1.99
N CYS A 21 0.62 3.07 -3.01
CA CYS A 21 1.22 2.97 -4.33
C CYS A 21 0.69 4.09 -5.24
N PRO A 22 1.53 5.05 -5.70
CA PRO A 22 1.07 6.15 -6.54
C PRO A 22 0.62 5.71 -7.94
N GLN A 23 1.16 4.59 -8.45
CA GLN A 23 0.84 4.07 -9.78
C GLN A 23 -0.47 3.29 -9.80
N CYS A 24 -0.66 2.39 -8.83
CA CYS A 24 -1.89 1.59 -8.71
C CYS A 24 -3.02 2.34 -7.99
N LYS A 25 -2.71 3.45 -7.29
CA LYS A 25 -3.64 4.23 -6.44
C LYS A 25 -4.33 3.36 -5.38
N VAL A 26 -3.56 2.48 -4.76
CA VAL A 26 -4.00 1.60 -3.67
C VAL A 26 -3.24 1.90 -2.38
N LEU A 27 -3.88 1.60 -1.26
CA LEU A 27 -3.36 1.67 0.10
C LEU A 27 -3.22 0.24 0.63
N TYR A 28 -2.04 -0.10 1.12
CA TYR A 28 -1.75 -1.33 1.85
C TYR A 28 -1.73 -1.02 3.35
N PRO A 29 -2.45 -1.77 4.19
CA PRO A 29 -2.46 -1.54 5.62
C PRO A 29 -1.16 -2.05 6.26
N ILE A 30 -0.82 -1.48 7.41
CA ILE A 30 0.24 -1.94 8.30
C ILE A 30 -0.45 -2.48 9.56
N VAL A 31 -0.28 -3.77 9.83
CA VAL A 31 -0.92 -4.46 10.95
C VAL A 31 0.17 -5.03 11.85
N ASP A 32 0.12 -4.77 13.15
CA ASP A 32 1.15 -5.19 14.12
C ASP A 32 2.56 -4.78 13.70
N THR A 33 2.72 -3.58 13.12
CA THR A 33 3.99 -3.05 12.55
C THR A 33 4.50 -3.78 11.30
N ILE A 34 3.72 -4.72 10.73
CA ILE A 34 4.05 -5.48 9.52
C ILE A 34 3.21 -4.95 8.34
N PRO A 35 3.84 -4.45 7.26
CA PRO A 35 3.12 -4.06 6.05
C PRO A 35 2.48 -5.27 5.36
N VAL A 36 1.16 -5.24 5.18
CA VAL A 36 0.43 -6.28 4.47
C VAL A 36 0.44 -5.97 2.97
N LEU A 37 1.48 -6.42 2.29
CA LEU A 37 1.67 -6.24 0.84
C LEU A 37 1.01 -7.37 0.03
N LEU A 38 -0.24 -7.69 0.34
CA LEU A 38 -1.05 -8.63 -0.42
C LEU A 38 -1.93 -7.85 -1.41
N ILE A 39 -2.00 -8.33 -2.66
CA ILE A 39 -2.76 -7.65 -3.72
C ILE A 39 -4.24 -7.55 -3.37
N GLU A 40 -4.79 -8.56 -2.69
CA GLU A 40 -6.20 -8.62 -2.28
C GLU A 40 -6.54 -7.64 -1.14
N GLU A 41 -5.56 -7.34 -0.28
CA GLU A 41 -5.72 -6.43 0.85
C GLU A 41 -5.56 -4.95 0.46
N GLY A 42 -5.04 -4.69 -0.74
CA GLY A 42 -4.86 -3.34 -1.27
C GLY A 42 -6.19 -2.66 -1.56
N LYS A 43 -6.52 -1.59 -0.81
CA LYS A 43 -7.76 -0.83 -0.99
C LYS A 43 -7.55 0.38 -1.89
N PRO A 44 -8.52 0.77 -2.75
CA PRO A 44 -8.42 2.00 -3.54
C PRO A 44 -8.30 3.23 -2.63
N GLU A 45 -7.38 4.15 -2.93
CA GLU A 45 -7.20 5.39 -2.16
C GLU A 45 -8.45 6.30 -2.22
N ALA A 46 -9.28 6.16 -3.25
CA ALA A 46 -10.45 6.99 -3.48
C ALA A 46 -11.75 6.47 -2.84
N ALA A 47 -11.69 5.47 -1.94
CA ALA A 47 -12.86 5.02 -1.21
C ALA A 47 -13.21 6.06 -0.12
N ALA A 48 -13.99 7.06 -0.53
CA ALA A 48 -14.72 7.98 0.33
C ALA A 48 -15.79 7.25 1.16
#